data_AF-A0A932VDH0-F1
#
_entry.id   AF-A0A932VDH0-F1
#
_cell.length_a   1.000
_cell.length_b   1.000
_cell.length_c   1.000
_cell.angle_alpha   90.00
_cell.angle_beta   90.00
_cell.angle_gamma   90.00
#
_symmetry.space_group_name_H-M   'P 1'
#
loop_
_entity.id
_entity.type
_entity.pdbx_description
1 polymer ?
#
loop_
_entity_poly.entity_id
_entity_poly.type
_entity_poly.pdbx_seq_one_letter_code
_entity_poly.pdbx_strand_id
1 'polypeptide(L)'
;MNDLLWRRALEGLEQPKKTPVLRVLEADARYIPVSTRRMVNVRDEGRCTHTDAGGSRCPNRENLDLSAIVPFSAGGRARAANLRLSCSEHR
;
A
#
# COMPACT_ATOMS: atom_id res chain seq x y z
N MET A 1 -30.52 21.69 37.24
CA MET A 1 -29.46 22.32 38.07
C MET A 1 -28.15 22.14 37.30
N ASN A 2 -27.78 23.21 36.60
CA ASN A 2 -26.60 23.50 35.77
C ASN A 2 -25.94 22.44 34.87
N ASP A 3 -26.50 22.33 33.66
CA ASP A 3 -25.94 21.73 32.43
C ASP A 3 -24.89 22.65 31.74
N LEU A 4 -24.22 23.52 32.51
CA LEU A 4 -23.33 24.58 32.00
C LEU A 4 -21.86 24.42 32.41
N LEU A 5 -21.50 23.31 33.06
CA LEU A 5 -20.10 22.98 33.40
C LEU A 5 -19.47 21.91 32.50
N TRP A 6 -20.10 21.52 31.40
CA TRP A 6 -19.49 20.63 30.39
C TRP A 6 -19.02 21.36 29.12
N ARG A 7 -19.33 22.65 28.96
CA ARG A 7 -19.04 23.41 27.74
C ARG A 7 -17.72 24.18 27.73
N ARG A 8 -16.91 24.13 28.80
CA ARG A 8 -15.78 25.05 29.01
C ARG A 8 -14.39 24.42 29.13
N ALA A 9 -14.20 23.20 28.64
CA ALA A 9 -12.91 22.49 28.69
C ALA A 9 -12.52 21.86 27.34
N LEU A 10 -12.92 22.49 26.23
CA LEU A 10 -12.57 22.07 24.86
C LEU A 10 -11.70 23.12 24.13
N GLU A 11 -11.00 23.97 24.87
CA GLU A 11 -9.92 24.79 24.32
C GLU A 11 -8.58 24.10 24.64
N GLY A 12 -7.91 23.58 23.61
CA GLY A 12 -6.49 23.25 23.72
C GLY A 12 -6.12 21.78 23.93
N LEU A 13 -7.05 20.82 23.84
CA LEU A 13 -6.66 19.42 23.65
C LEU A 13 -6.36 19.16 22.17
N GLU A 14 -5.32 19.83 21.64
CA GLU A 14 -4.61 19.30 20.49
C GLU A 14 -4.06 17.95 20.91
N GLN A 15 -4.79 16.88 20.57
CA GLN A 15 -4.30 15.55 20.85
C GLN A 15 -2.95 15.40 20.14
N PRO A 16 -1.88 14.97 20.83
CA PRO A 16 -0.63 14.68 20.16
C PRO A 16 -0.96 13.64 19.09
N LYS A 17 -0.79 14.01 17.81
CA LYS A 17 -0.87 13.05 16.70
C LYS A 17 0.10 11.95 17.09
N LYS A 18 -0.40 10.75 17.40
CA LYS A 18 0.43 9.62 17.81
C LYS A 18 1.52 9.48 16.76
N THR A 19 2.73 9.94 17.09
CA THR A 19 3.89 9.64 16.27
C THR A 19 3.91 8.12 16.25
N PRO A 20 3.85 7.48 15.07
CA PRO A 20 3.93 6.04 15.06
C PRO A 20 5.29 5.72 15.66
N VAL A 21 5.28 5.23 16.90
CA VAL A 21 6.43 4.55 17.49
C VAL A 21 6.80 3.56 16.42
N LEU A 22 7.98 3.72 15.82
CA LEU A 22 8.51 2.83 14.81
C LEU A 22 8.71 1.46 15.46
N ARG A 23 7.61 0.75 15.68
CA ARG A 23 7.55 -0.68 15.59
C ARG A 23 7.92 -0.96 14.14
N VAL A 24 9.23 -1.03 13.90
CA VAL A 24 9.82 -1.97 12.95
C VAL A 24 9.55 -3.38 13.50
N LEU A 25 8.30 -3.66 13.87
CA LEU A 25 7.79 -4.99 13.73
C LEU A 25 7.82 -5.16 12.23
N GLU A 26 8.59 -6.13 11.79
CA GLU A 26 8.39 -6.76 10.50
C GLU A 26 6.88 -7.01 10.38
N ALA A 27 6.15 -6.04 9.84
CA ALA A 27 4.77 -6.20 9.45
C ALA A 27 4.82 -7.46 8.59
N ASP A 28 4.16 -8.51 9.07
CA ASP A 28 4.15 -9.87 8.56
C ASP A 28 4.58 -9.84 7.10
N ALA A 29 5.74 -10.39 6.73
CA ALA A 29 6.43 -9.95 5.51
C ALA A 29 5.66 -10.25 4.19
N ARG A 30 4.51 -10.92 4.32
CA ARG A 30 3.45 -11.12 3.31
C ARG A 30 2.39 -9.99 3.25
N TYR A 31 2.11 -9.31 4.35
CA TYR A 31 1.17 -8.19 4.41
C TYR A 31 1.67 -7.03 3.56
N ILE A 32 0.83 -6.58 2.64
CA ILE A 32 1.09 -5.41 1.79
C ILE A 32 0.23 -4.24 2.29
N PRO A 33 0.84 -3.20 2.91
CA PRO A 33 0.13 -2.01 3.37
C PRO A 33 -0.60 -1.29 2.24
N VAL A 34 -1.74 -0.67 2.55
CA VAL A 34 -2.54 0.11 1.58
C VAL A 34 -1.71 1.20 0.90
N SER A 35 -0.83 1.87 1.64
CA SER A 35 0.10 2.88 1.08
C SER A 35 1.00 2.28 0.00
N THR A 36 1.59 1.10 0.25
CA THR A 36 2.40 0.37 -0.73
C THR A 36 1.57 -0.01 -1.96
N ARG A 37 0.34 -0.50 -1.78
CA ARG A 37 -0.56 -0.83 -2.92
C ARG A 37 -0.82 0.40 -3.79
N ARG A 38 -1.10 1.55 -3.17
CA ARG A 38 -1.33 2.82 -3.88
C ARG A 38 -0.08 3.28 -4.63
N MET A 39 1.09 3.20 -4.01
CA MET A 39 2.37 3.53 -4.67
C MET A 39 2.59 2.68 -5.93
N VAL A 40 2.39 1.36 -5.82
CA VAL A 40 2.54 0.45 -6.96
C VAL A 40 1.52 0.77 -8.05
N ASN A 41 0.26 1.04 -7.66
CA ASN A 41 -0.78 1.37 -8.61
C ASN A 41 -0.48 2.65 -9.40
N VAL A 42 -0.06 3.72 -8.72
CA VAL A 42 0.34 4.99 -9.36
C VAL A 42 1.54 4.79 -10.27
N ARG A 43 2.59 4.10 -9.78
CA ARG A 43 3.81 3.82 -10.55
C ARG A 43 3.52 3.03 -11.83
N ASP A 44 2.67 2.03 -11.73
CA ASP A 44 2.34 1.13 -12.84
C ASP A 44 1.20 1.67 -13.71
N GLU A 45 0.70 2.87 -13.40
CA GLU A 45 -0.39 3.59 -14.09
C GLU A 45 -1.71 2.80 -14.13
N GLY A 46 -1.96 1.97 -13.11
CA GLY A 46 -3.11 1.06 -13.10
C GLY A 46 -3.13 0.13 -14.31
N ARG A 47 -1.97 -0.25 -14.85
CA ARG A 47 -1.83 -1.08 -16.06
C ARG A 47 -0.90 -2.25 -15.79
N CYS A 48 -1.18 -3.40 -16.38
CA CYS A 48 -0.27 -4.55 -16.32
C CYS A 48 1.15 -4.16 -16.77
N THR A 49 2.15 -4.67 -16.05
CA THR A 49 3.57 -4.38 -16.30
C THR A 49 4.25 -5.37 -17.25
N HIS A 50 3.57 -6.46 -17.62
CA HIS A 50 4.07 -7.43 -18.60
C HIS A 50 4.31 -6.76 -19.95
N THR A 51 5.44 -7.08 -20.57
CA THR A 51 5.83 -6.63 -21.90
C THR A 51 5.94 -7.83 -22.83
N ASP A 52 5.35 -7.73 -24.02
CA ASP A 52 5.51 -8.73 -25.05
C ASP A 52 6.93 -8.73 -25.65
N ALA A 53 7.21 -9.66 -26.56
CA ALA A 53 8.49 -9.74 -27.27
C ALA A 53 8.80 -8.49 -28.12
N GLY A 54 7.79 -7.70 -28.47
CA GLY A 54 7.92 -6.42 -29.18
C GLY A 54 8.15 -5.23 -28.24
N GLY A 55 8.20 -5.44 -26.92
CA GLY A 55 8.40 -4.40 -25.92
C GLY A 55 7.14 -3.60 -25.57
N SER A 56 5.98 -3.97 -26.09
CA SER A 56 4.71 -3.30 -25.77
C SER A 56 4.14 -3.81 -24.45
N ARG A 57 3.76 -2.89 -23.56
CA ARG A 57 3.08 -3.25 -22.31
C ARG A 57 1.69 -3.81 -22.60
N CYS A 58 1.29 -4.83 -21.85
CA CYS A 58 -0.09 -5.33 -21.88
C CYS A 58 -1.08 -4.17 -21.65
N PRO A 59 -2.11 -3.98 -22.50
CA PRO A 59 -3.05 -2.87 -22.38
C PRO A 59 -4.06 -3.03 -21.24
N ASN A 60 -4.11 -4.22 -20.60
CA ASN A 60 -5.10 -4.50 -19.56
C ASN A 60 -4.89 -3.62 -18.32
N ARG A 61 -6.00 -3.04 -17.84
CA ARG A 61 -6.10 -2.16 -16.67
C ARG A 61 -7.04 -2.70 -15.61
N GLU A 62 -7.69 -3.84 -15.87
CA GLU A 62 -8.71 -4.43 -15.02
C GLU A 62 -8.22 -5.75 -14.39
N ASN A 63 -8.82 -6.12 -13.26
CA ASN A 63 -8.52 -7.36 -12.53
C ASN A 63 -7.01 -7.56 -12.29
N LEU A 64 -6.35 -6.50 -11.78
CA LEU A 64 -4.91 -6.48 -11.54
C LEU A 64 -4.57 -7.00 -10.14
N ASP A 65 -3.67 -7.96 -10.10
CA ASP A 65 -3.04 -8.49 -8.90
C ASP A 65 -1.72 -7.79 -8.60
N LEU A 66 -1.32 -7.80 -7.33
CA LEU A 66 0.02 -7.41 -6.90
C LEU A 66 0.92 -8.65 -6.87
N SER A 67 1.67 -8.86 -7.95
CA SER A 67 2.67 -9.93 -8.04
C SER A 67 4.02 -9.47 -7.51
N ALA A 68 4.70 -10.34 -6.77
CA ALA A 68 6.07 -10.09 -6.31
C ALA A 68 7.09 -10.47 -7.40
N ILE A 69 8.11 -9.63 -7.59
CA ILE A 69 9.22 -9.89 -8.52
C ILE A 69 10.12 -10.99 -7.93
N VAL A 70 10.56 -10.79 -6.69
CA VAL A 70 11.22 -11.81 -5.88
C VAL A 70 10.19 -12.44 -4.95
N PRO A 71 9.98 -13.77 -5.03
CA PRO A 71 9.08 -14.48 -4.13
C PRO A 71 9.45 -14.29 -2.66
N PHE A 72 8.46 -14.38 -1.79
CA PHE A 72 8.68 -14.29 -0.35
C PHE A 72 9.66 -15.35 0.18
N SER A 73 9.55 -16.60 -0.32
CA SER A 73 10.44 -17.71 0.04
C SER A 73 11.91 -17.48 -0.35
N ALA A 74 12.17 -16.62 -1.34
CA ALA A 74 13.51 -16.23 -1.77
C ALA A 74 13.99 -14.94 -1.08
N GLY A 75 13.33 -14.52 0.01
CA GLY A 75 13.67 -13.31 0.75
C GLY A 75 13.05 -12.02 0.20
N GLY A 76 12.16 -12.12 -0.79
CA GLY A 76 11.41 -10.98 -1.31
C GLY A 76 10.53 -10.34 -0.23
N ARG A 77 10.53 -9.01 -0.14
CA ARG A 77 9.72 -8.27 0.85
C ARG A 77 8.57 -7.54 0.17
N ALA A 78 7.49 -7.29 0.90
CA ALA A 78 6.31 -6.53 0.47
C ALA A 78 6.57 -5.02 0.32
N ARG A 79 7.62 -4.64 -0.43
CA ARG A 79 7.98 -3.25 -0.73
C ARG A 79 7.53 -2.90 -2.15
N ALA A 80 7.21 -1.63 -2.40
CA ALA A 80 6.75 -1.19 -3.72
C ALA A 80 7.75 -1.58 -4.84
N ALA A 81 9.06 -1.50 -4.57
CA ALA A 81 10.09 -1.90 -5.52
C ALA A 81 10.09 -3.39 -5.91
N ASN A 82 9.55 -4.26 -5.06
CA ASN A 82 9.48 -5.72 -5.30
C ASN A 82 8.07 -6.18 -5.74
N LEU A 83 7.11 -5.26 -5.87
CA LEU A 83 5.75 -5.55 -6.28
C LEU A 83 5.49 -4.92 -7.65
N ARG A 84 4.60 -5.53 -8.43
CA ARG A 84 4.14 -5.03 -9.74
C ARG A 84 2.67 -5.38 -9.97
N LEU A 85 2.00 -4.62 -10.83
CA LEU A 85 0.68 -4.99 -11.33
C LEU A 85 0.77 -6.03 -12.45
N SER A 86 0.02 -7.12 -12.29
CA SER A 86 -0.15 -8.20 -13.28
C SER A 86 -1.64 -8.50 -13.47
N CYS A 87 -2.09 -8.70 -14.70
CA CYS A 87 -3.45 -9.19 -14.93
C CYS A 87 -3.52 -10.72 -14.78
N SER A 88 -4.74 -11.27 -14.79
CA SER A 88 -5.00 -12.71 -14.75
C SER A 88 -4.17 -13.50 -15.76
N GLU A 89 -4.01 -12.98 -16.97
CA GLU A 89 -3.23 -13.62 -18.06
C GLU A 89 -1.71 -13.63 -17.83
N HIS A 90 -1.18 -12.74 -16.97
CA HIS A 90 0.27 -12.50 -16.83
C HIS A 90 0.76 -12.57 -15.37
N ARG A 91 0.03 -13.29 -14.50
CA ARG A 91 0.28 -13.33 -13.07
C ARG A 91 1.64 -13.89 -12.69
#